data_AF-A0AA39AF48-F1
#
_entry.id   AF-A0AA39AF48-F1
#
_cell.length_a   1.000
_cell.length_b   1.000
_cell.length_c   1.000
_cell.angle_alpha   90.00
_cell.angle_beta   90.00
_cell.angle_gamma   90.00
#
_symmetry.space_group_name_H-M   'P 1'
#
loop_
_entity.id
_entity.type
_entity.pdbx_description
1 polymer ?
#
loop_
_entity_poly.entity_id
_entity_poly.type
_entity_poly.pdbx_seq_one_letter_code
_entity_poly.pdbx_strand_id
1 'polypeptide(L)'
;MNDLQEKLLTAFSEKDETVEQLQFSKKEIEDLRQQLATEGQKLQSQVSSVMEENSLLNETYQAAKNELQAVIIQLEGQLKEQKANEDAIKAEMENLKAEIADKSVLQTRLDELEKQLVIAEARLKEEVETVQVAAAGREAELNSQLEDHVRKVHDRDILSGEVVQLQEELHLAHTSIAEKTVLQTRLEELEKQLVIAEAQLKEEVESVRAAAVGREAELSTQLEEHARKVQDRDSLSEQVVQLQKELHLAQTSIVEQKETHSQKELEHETAAKHLHDELEAKKQELVLKENQVKELEQKLQLAEAKSKEKADGGSPSEGMEVKSRDIGLVTSTPSRRKSKKKSEGTSPQTSSSSEIHAQANEVSSAMTLKFILGVALVSVIVGIILGKRY
;
A
#
# COMPACT_ATOMS: atom_id res chain seq x y z
N MET A 1 219.29 -22.60 88.22
CA MET A 1 218.56 -21.51 87.53
C MET A 1 217.60 -22.07 86.50
N ASN A 2 218.09 -22.60 85.37
CA ASN A 2 217.25 -22.95 84.20
C ASN A 2 216.00 -23.79 84.51
N ASP A 3 216.11 -24.90 85.25
CA ASP A 3 214.98 -25.82 85.52
C ASP A 3 213.75 -25.16 86.18
N LEU A 4 213.97 -24.20 87.09
CA LEU A 4 212.87 -23.41 87.70
C LEU A 4 212.26 -22.41 86.71
N GLN A 5 213.06 -21.90 85.80
CA GLN A 5 212.64 -20.95 84.76
C GLN A 5 211.86 -21.65 83.64
N GLU A 6 212.25 -22.89 83.30
CA GLU A 6 211.55 -23.77 82.38
C GLU A 6 210.18 -24.18 82.94
N LYS A 7 210.12 -24.70 84.18
CA LYS A 7 208.85 -25.01 84.86
C LYS A 7 207.93 -23.79 84.98
N LEU A 8 208.49 -22.60 85.22
CA LEU A 8 207.72 -21.35 85.28
C LEU A 8 207.14 -20.97 83.91
N LEU A 9 207.89 -21.18 82.82
CA LEU A 9 207.40 -20.98 81.45
C LEU A 9 206.29 -21.98 81.10
N THR A 10 206.45 -23.27 81.43
CA THR A 10 205.41 -24.30 81.22
C THR A 10 204.14 -23.96 81.99
N ALA A 11 204.26 -23.61 83.27
CA ALA A 11 203.12 -23.20 84.10
C ALA A 11 202.44 -21.91 83.59
N PHE A 12 203.19 -20.98 82.99
CA PHE A 12 202.59 -19.84 82.30
C PHE A 12 201.82 -20.26 81.03
N SER A 13 202.38 -21.13 80.18
CA SER A 13 201.67 -21.62 78.99
C SER A 13 200.41 -22.43 79.32
N GLU A 14 200.43 -23.31 80.33
CA GLU A 14 199.25 -24.04 80.79
C GLU A 14 198.18 -23.08 81.37
N LYS A 15 198.62 -22.06 82.11
CA LYS A 15 197.73 -21.01 82.65
C LYS A 15 197.16 -20.12 81.54
N ASP A 16 197.89 -19.88 80.45
CA ASP A 16 197.38 -19.12 79.30
C ASP A 16 196.42 -19.98 78.45
N GLU A 17 196.74 -21.26 78.21
CA GLU A 17 195.84 -22.21 77.52
C GLU A 17 194.51 -22.40 78.29
N THR A 18 194.55 -22.58 79.61
CA THR A 18 193.33 -22.69 80.43
C THR A 18 192.53 -21.38 80.47
N VAL A 19 193.19 -20.22 80.34
CA VAL A 19 192.51 -18.93 80.16
C VAL A 19 191.86 -18.81 78.78
N GLU A 20 192.49 -19.32 77.72
CA GLU A 20 191.87 -19.38 76.38
C GLU A 20 190.67 -20.34 76.35
N GLN A 21 190.79 -21.54 76.92
CA GLN A 21 189.68 -22.49 77.06
C GLN A 21 188.51 -21.89 77.87
N LEU A 22 188.79 -21.19 78.96
CA LEU A 22 187.77 -20.50 79.77
C LEU A 22 187.12 -19.34 79.01
N GLN A 23 187.88 -18.59 78.21
CA GLN A 23 187.33 -17.55 77.34
C GLN A 23 186.43 -18.13 76.23
N PHE A 24 186.84 -19.26 75.62
CA PHE A 24 186.02 -19.97 74.63
C PHE A 24 184.71 -20.47 75.25
N SER A 25 184.78 -21.21 76.36
CA SER A 25 183.58 -21.74 77.04
C SER A 25 182.68 -20.62 77.56
N LYS A 26 183.24 -19.52 78.08
CA LYS A 26 182.45 -18.34 78.47
C LYS A 26 181.71 -17.71 77.28
N LYS A 27 182.34 -17.66 76.10
CA LYS A 27 181.70 -17.17 74.88
C LYS A 27 180.57 -18.11 74.44
N GLU A 28 180.85 -19.42 74.39
CA GLU A 28 179.87 -20.46 74.06
C GLU A 28 178.64 -20.41 74.99
N ILE A 29 178.84 -20.21 76.29
CA ILE A 29 177.76 -20.04 77.27
C ILE A 29 176.91 -18.79 76.98
N GLU A 30 177.51 -17.66 76.62
CA GLU A 30 176.75 -16.43 76.31
C GLU A 30 176.06 -16.51 74.94
N ASP A 31 176.68 -17.14 73.94
CA ASP A 31 176.07 -17.44 72.64
C ASP A 31 174.85 -18.38 72.81
N LEU A 32 174.98 -19.46 73.60
CA LEU A 32 173.87 -20.37 73.95
C LEU A 32 172.77 -19.67 74.77
N ARG A 33 173.13 -18.77 75.68
CA ARG A 33 172.18 -17.97 76.46
C ARG A 33 171.40 -17.00 75.57
N GLN A 34 172.04 -16.40 74.58
CA GLN A 34 171.38 -15.56 73.58
C GLN A 34 170.48 -16.38 72.66
N GLN A 35 170.88 -17.61 72.29
CA GLN A 35 170.02 -18.55 71.57
C GLN A 35 168.78 -18.91 72.40
N LEU A 36 168.93 -19.31 73.66
CA LEU A 36 167.81 -19.63 74.57
C LEU A 36 166.86 -18.44 74.77
N ALA A 37 167.39 -17.22 74.87
CA ALA A 37 166.57 -16.01 74.98
C ALA A 37 165.76 -15.71 73.71
N THR A 38 166.37 -15.85 72.53
CA THR A 38 165.70 -15.62 71.24
C THR A 38 164.71 -16.73 70.88
N GLU A 39 165.01 -17.99 71.23
CA GLU A 39 164.06 -19.10 71.11
C GLU A 39 162.90 -18.97 72.10
N GLY A 40 163.15 -18.55 73.35
CA GLY A 40 162.10 -18.25 74.32
C GLY A 40 161.14 -17.14 73.85
N GLN A 41 161.68 -16.06 73.27
CA GLN A 41 160.87 -14.99 72.67
C GLN A 41 160.05 -15.47 71.47
N LYS A 42 160.65 -16.31 70.61
CA LYS A 42 159.97 -16.92 69.45
C LYS A 42 158.83 -17.87 69.88
N LEU A 43 159.05 -18.69 70.90
CA LEU A 43 158.02 -19.56 71.46
C LEU A 43 156.90 -18.73 72.11
N GLN A 44 157.24 -17.65 72.82
CA GLN A 44 156.25 -16.76 73.42
C GLN A 44 155.36 -16.08 72.35
N SER A 45 155.93 -15.59 71.24
CA SER A 45 155.13 -15.00 70.16
C SER A 45 154.31 -16.03 69.39
N GLN A 46 154.81 -17.26 69.21
CA GLN A 46 154.03 -18.37 68.66
C GLN A 46 152.84 -18.75 69.57
N VAL A 47 153.04 -18.83 70.89
CA VAL A 47 151.95 -19.11 71.86
C VAL A 47 150.89 -18.01 71.83
N SER A 48 151.28 -16.73 71.76
CA SER A 48 150.34 -15.62 71.62
C SER A 48 149.56 -15.71 70.30
N SER A 49 150.25 -15.91 69.18
CA SER A 49 149.62 -16.04 67.85
C SER A 49 148.60 -17.17 67.78
N VAL A 50 148.90 -18.33 68.37
CA VAL A 50 147.98 -19.48 68.41
C VAL A 50 146.81 -19.22 69.36
N MET A 51 147.01 -18.45 70.44
CA MET A 51 145.93 -18.07 71.35
C MET A 51 144.94 -17.10 70.70
N GLU A 52 145.45 -16.11 69.94
CA GLU A 52 144.63 -15.18 69.15
C GLU A 52 143.87 -15.91 68.03
N GLU A 53 144.53 -16.81 67.29
CA GLU A 53 143.90 -17.67 66.27
C GLU A 53 142.79 -18.55 66.86
N ASN A 54 143.03 -19.18 68.02
CA ASN A 54 142.04 -20.03 68.69
C ASN A 54 140.82 -19.22 69.17
N SER A 55 141.04 -18.00 69.68
CA SER A 55 139.96 -17.08 70.06
C SER A 55 139.09 -16.72 68.85
N LEU A 56 139.71 -16.34 67.73
CA LEU A 56 139.04 -15.99 66.47
C LEU A 56 138.29 -17.20 65.87
N LEU A 57 138.87 -18.39 65.95
CA LEU A 57 138.25 -19.64 65.50
C LEU A 57 137.01 -20.00 66.33
N ASN A 58 137.05 -19.80 67.65
CA ASN A 58 135.87 -20.00 68.49
C ASN A 58 134.79 -18.94 68.22
N GLU A 59 135.14 -17.67 68.05
CA GLU A 59 134.18 -16.61 67.72
C GLU A 59 133.48 -16.88 66.38
N THR A 60 134.24 -17.16 65.33
CA THR A 60 133.70 -17.50 64.00
C THR A 60 132.87 -18.79 64.01
N TYR A 61 133.26 -19.80 64.81
CA TYR A 61 132.45 -21.01 65.00
C TYR A 61 131.09 -20.72 65.67
N GLN A 62 131.04 -19.93 66.74
CA GLN A 62 129.75 -19.59 67.37
C GLN A 62 128.90 -18.69 66.45
N ALA A 63 129.51 -17.78 65.70
CA ALA A 63 128.81 -16.96 64.71
C ALA A 63 128.13 -17.81 63.63
N ALA A 64 128.89 -18.71 62.97
CA ALA A 64 128.37 -19.60 61.94
C ALA A 64 127.30 -20.57 62.48
N LYS A 65 127.45 -21.04 63.72
CA LYS A 65 126.44 -21.86 64.42
C LYS A 65 125.13 -21.10 64.66
N ASN A 66 125.21 -19.84 65.10
CA ASN A 66 124.03 -18.99 65.32
C ASN A 66 123.32 -18.65 64.00
N GLU A 67 124.08 -18.37 62.93
CA GLU A 67 123.55 -18.15 61.58
C GLU A 67 122.84 -19.41 61.05
N LEU A 68 123.47 -20.58 61.16
CA LEU A 68 122.85 -21.86 60.78
C LEU A 68 121.55 -22.13 61.56
N GLN A 69 121.52 -21.81 62.87
CA GLN A 69 120.31 -21.96 63.68
C GLN A 69 119.20 -20.98 63.27
N ALA A 70 119.53 -19.75 62.86
CA ALA A 70 118.57 -18.80 62.31
C ALA A 70 118.00 -19.27 60.97
N VAL A 71 118.84 -19.82 60.07
CA VAL A 71 118.41 -20.40 58.79
C VAL A 71 117.48 -21.61 59.00
N ILE A 72 117.77 -22.47 59.97
CA ILE A 72 116.88 -23.60 60.34
C ILE A 72 115.49 -23.09 60.76
N ILE A 73 115.43 -22.07 61.64
CA ILE A 73 114.16 -21.48 62.09
C ILE A 73 113.38 -20.87 60.91
N GLN A 74 114.08 -20.20 59.98
CA GLN A 74 113.46 -19.63 58.78
C GLN A 74 112.88 -20.71 57.85
N LEU A 75 113.64 -21.77 57.58
CA LEU A 75 113.19 -22.90 56.75
C LEU A 75 112.02 -23.67 57.39
N GLU A 76 112.05 -23.87 58.71
CA GLU A 76 110.91 -24.42 59.45
C GLU A 76 109.65 -23.55 59.36
N GLY A 77 109.81 -22.23 59.38
CA GLY A 77 108.71 -21.27 59.19
C GLY A 77 108.10 -21.40 57.80
N GLN A 78 108.94 -21.33 56.77
CA GLN A 78 108.53 -21.48 55.37
C GLN A 78 107.85 -22.83 55.09
N LEU A 79 108.33 -23.93 55.70
CA LEU A 79 107.72 -25.25 55.54
C LEU A 79 106.34 -25.35 56.22
N LYS A 80 106.13 -24.67 57.35
CA LYS A 80 104.81 -24.57 58.01
C LYS A 80 103.83 -23.73 57.18
N GLU A 81 104.30 -22.62 56.60
CA GLU A 81 103.52 -21.76 55.70
C GLU A 81 103.15 -22.47 54.38
N GLN A 82 104.11 -23.12 53.73
CA GLN A 82 103.87 -23.91 52.51
C GLN A 82 102.84 -25.01 52.75
N LYS A 83 102.90 -25.71 53.89
CA LYS A 83 101.90 -26.71 54.24
C LYS A 83 100.50 -26.11 54.43
N ALA A 84 100.38 -24.97 55.11
CA ALA A 84 99.09 -24.30 55.27
C ALA A 84 98.49 -23.88 53.92
N ASN A 85 99.34 -23.44 52.97
CA ASN A 85 98.92 -23.12 51.61
C ASN A 85 98.55 -24.39 50.80
N GLU A 86 99.25 -25.51 50.98
CA GLU A 86 98.87 -26.81 50.37
C GLU A 86 97.49 -27.28 50.86
N ASP A 87 97.26 -27.28 52.17
CA ASP A 87 95.99 -27.66 52.78
C ASP A 87 94.83 -26.71 52.33
N ALA A 88 95.11 -25.42 52.12
CA ALA A 88 94.14 -24.45 51.58
C ALA A 88 93.81 -24.70 50.10
N ILE A 89 94.82 -24.81 49.22
CA ILE A 89 94.65 -25.09 47.79
C ILE A 89 93.90 -26.41 47.58
N LYS A 90 94.14 -27.41 48.43
CA LYS A 90 93.45 -28.69 48.42
C LYS A 90 91.96 -28.58 48.77
N ALA A 91 91.59 -27.67 49.67
CA ALA A 91 90.19 -27.38 49.97
C ALA A 91 89.50 -26.65 48.80
N GLU A 92 90.16 -25.68 48.17
CA GLU A 92 89.65 -25.00 46.96
C GLU A 92 89.45 -25.98 45.79
N MET A 93 90.39 -26.91 45.59
CA MET A 93 90.31 -27.94 44.55
C MET A 93 89.11 -28.89 44.72
N GLU A 94 88.80 -29.33 45.95
CA GLU A 94 87.59 -30.14 46.19
C GLU A 94 86.30 -29.32 46.08
N ASN A 95 86.31 -28.02 46.41
CA ASN A 95 85.16 -27.13 46.18
C ASN A 95 84.90 -26.92 44.67
N LEU A 96 85.93 -26.58 43.88
CA LEU A 96 85.81 -26.41 42.43
C LEU A 96 85.33 -27.70 41.74
N LYS A 97 85.76 -28.86 42.23
CA LYS A 97 85.32 -30.18 41.79
C LYS A 97 83.83 -30.45 42.10
N ALA A 98 83.31 -29.95 43.22
CA ALA A 98 81.88 -29.98 43.52
C ALA A 98 81.09 -29.02 42.60
N GLU A 99 81.57 -27.79 42.40
CA GLU A 99 80.95 -26.82 41.47
C GLU A 99 80.90 -27.35 40.02
N ILE A 100 81.94 -28.07 39.56
CA ILE A 100 81.96 -28.73 38.25
C ILE A 100 80.91 -29.84 38.17
N ALA A 101 80.71 -30.61 39.24
CA ALA A 101 79.67 -31.63 39.30
C ALA A 101 78.27 -31.00 39.24
N ASP A 102 77.99 -30.00 40.07
CA ASP A 102 76.70 -29.28 40.08
C ASP A 102 76.42 -28.58 38.75
N LYS A 103 77.44 -28.00 38.11
CA LYS A 103 77.33 -27.44 36.75
C LYS A 103 76.93 -28.49 35.71
N SER A 104 77.43 -29.72 35.82
CA SER A 104 77.02 -30.81 34.92
C SER A 104 75.55 -31.21 35.12
N VAL A 105 75.07 -31.23 36.37
CA VAL A 105 73.65 -31.47 36.70
C VAL A 105 72.77 -30.34 36.13
N LEU A 106 73.17 -29.09 36.33
CA LEU A 106 72.47 -27.93 35.78
C LEU A 106 72.39 -27.94 34.25
N GLN A 107 73.46 -28.37 33.56
CA GLN A 107 73.43 -28.55 32.10
C GLN A 107 72.40 -29.61 31.70
N THR A 108 72.40 -30.80 32.30
CA THR A 108 71.39 -31.84 31.96
C THR A 108 69.95 -31.38 32.20
N ARG A 109 69.73 -30.49 33.18
CA ARG A 109 68.42 -29.87 33.44
C ARG A 109 68.07 -28.79 32.42
N LEU A 110 69.05 -28.02 31.92
CA LEU A 110 68.87 -27.08 30.82
C LEU A 110 68.42 -27.82 29.56
N ASP A 111 69.18 -28.84 29.15
CA ASP A 111 68.92 -29.67 27.98
C ASP A 111 67.53 -30.32 28.02
N GLU A 112 67.00 -30.61 29.22
CA GLU A 112 65.67 -31.17 29.41
C GLU A 112 64.56 -30.12 29.34
N LEU A 113 64.78 -28.93 29.92
CA LEU A 113 63.83 -27.82 29.80
C LEU A 113 63.71 -27.32 28.35
N GLU A 114 64.80 -27.31 27.58
CA GLU A 114 64.78 -26.98 26.15
C GLU A 114 63.93 -27.98 25.33
N LYS A 115 64.05 -29.28 25.61
CA LYS A 115 63.17 -30.30 24.98
C LYS A 115 61.70 -30.09 25.35
N GLN A 116 61.42 -29.81 26.62
CA GLN A 116 60.05 -29.57 27.09
C GLN A 116 59.44 -28.30 26.48
N LEU A 117 60.23 -27.24 26.27
CA LEU A 117 59.83 -26.03 25.56
C LEU A 117 59.41 -26.36 24.11
N VAL A 118 60.27 -27.05 23.35
CA VAL A 118 59.99 -27.40 21.95
C VAL A 118 58.73 -28.28 21.81
N ILE A 119 58.50 -29.20 22.76
CA ILE A 119 57.28 -30.02 22.79
C ILE A 119 56.03 -29.17 23.12
N ALA A 120 56.15 -28.19 24.01
CA ALA A 120 55.05 -27.27 24.33
C ALA A 120 54.72 -26.33 23.18
N GLU A 121 55.72 -25.76 22.51
CA GLU A 121 55.56 -24.91 21.31
C GLU A 121 54.88 -25.68 20.16
N ALA A 122 55.28 -26.92 19.91
CA ALA A 122 54.66 -27.78 18.89
C ALA A 122 53.18 -28.04 19.17
N ARG A 123 52.82 -28.35 20.43
CA ARG A 123 51.41 -28.54 20.85
C ARG A 123 50.59 -27.27 20.76
N LEU A 124 51.14 -26.13 21.19
CA LEU A 124 50.45 -24.84 21.11
C LEU A 124 50.15 -24.47 19.65
N LYS A 125 51.07 -24.78 18.72
CA LYS A 125 50.85 -24.59 17.29
C LYS A 125 49.70 -25.48 16.75
N GLU A 126 49.64 -26.74 17.15
CA GLU A 126 48.56 -27.67 16.79
C GLU A 126 47.19 -27.23 17.36
N GLU A 127 47.17 -26.73 18.60
CA GLU A 127 45.97 -26.16 19.22
C GLU A 127 45.50 -24.89 18.51
N VAL A 128 46.42 -23.99 18.13
CA VAL A 128 46.09 -22.80 17.33
C VAL A 128 45.54 -23.17 15.95
N GLU A 129 46.14 -24.14 15.26
CA GLU A 129 45.70 -24.58 13.93
C GLU A 129 44.31 -25.24 13.99
N THR A 130 44.06 -26.10 14.97
CA THR A 130 42.74 -26.74 15.18
C THR A 130 41.66 -25.74 15.60
N VAL A 131 41.98 -24.76 16.46
CA VAL A 131 41.07 -23.65 16.81
C VAL A 131 40.78 -22.76 15.58
N GLN A 132 41.78 -22.49 14.74
CA GLN A 132 41.59 -21.69 13.51
C GLN A 132 40.67 -22.41 12.51
N VAL A 133 40.84 -23.71 12.31
CA VAL A 133 39.95 -24.54 11.47
C VAL A 133 38.52 -24.56 12.03
N ALA A 134 38.36 -24.71 13.36
CA ALA A 134 37.04 -24.69 14.00
C ALA A 134 36.35 -23.30 13.92
N ALA A 135 37.13 -22.22 13.97
CA ALA A 135 36.62 -20.86 13.78
C ALA A 135 36.14 -20.62 12.33
N ALA A 136 36.95 -21.00 11.34
CA ALA A 136 36.58 -20.89 9.92
C ALA A 136 35.34 -21.76 9.59
N GLY A 137 35.20 -22.93 10.21
CA GLY A 137 34.01 -23.78 10.09
C GLY A 137 32.73 -23.08 10.58
N ARG A 138 32.79 -22.42 11.75
CA ARG A 138 31.66 -21.61 12.26
C ARG A 138 31.37 -20.38 11.41
N GLU A 139 32.39 -19.71 10.88
CA GLU A 139 32.21 -18.56 10.00
C GLU A 139 31.48 -18.95 8.71
N ALA A 140 31.86 -20.08 8.10
CA ALA A 140 31.15 -20.64 6.95
C ALA A 140 29.69 -21.04 7.28
N GLU A 141 29.45 -21.64 8.45
CA GLU A 141 28.09 -21.98 8.90
C GLU A 141 27.22 -20.72 9.08
N LEU A 142 27.72 -19.70 9.79
CA LEU A 142 27.01 -18.44 10.02
C LEU A 142 26.74 -17.67 8.71
N ASN A 143 27.69 -17.66 7.77
CA ASN A 143 27.47 -17.07 6.46
C ASN A 143 26.39 -17.82 5.66
N SER A 144 26.35 -19.16 5.74
CA SER A 144 25.31 -19.97 5.10
C SER A 144 23.92 -19.73 5.73
N GLN A 145 23.83 -19.57 7.05
CA GLN A 145 22.60 -19.19 7.74
C GLN A 145 22.15 -17.77 7.37
N LEU A 146 23.10 -16.83 7.25
CA LEU A 146 22.81 -15.45 6.85
C LEU A 146 22.26 -15.37 5.41
N GLU A 147 22.82 -16.12 4.47
CA GLU A 147 22.29 -16.22 3.10
C GLU A 147 20.86 -16.79 3.06
N ASP A 148 20.60 -17.86 3.81
CA ASP A 148 19.26 -18.45 3.92
C ASP A 148 18.24 -17.47 4.53
N HIS A 149 18.63 -16.70 5.55
CA HIS A 149 17.81 -15.62 6.10
C HIS A 149 17.57 -14.48 5.10
N VAL A 150 18.57 -14.09 4.30
CA VAL A 150 18.41 -13.07 3.25
C VAL A 150 17.42 -13.54 2.18
N ARG A 151 17.50 -14.81 1.74
CA ARG A 151 16.53 -15.40 0.80
C ARG A 151 15.11 -15.38 1.37
N LYS A 152 14.92 -15.85 2.62
CA LYS A 152 13.63 -15.84 3.30
C LYS A 152 13.04 -14.45 3.51
N VAL A 153 13.87 -13.43 3.71
CA VAL A 153 13.43 -12.03 3.75
C VAL A 153 12.98 -11.55 2.38
N HIS A 154 13.72 -11.89 1.32
CA HIS A 154 13.33 -11.55 -0.06
C HIS A 154 12.01 -12.21 -0.47
N ASP A 155 11.84 -13.50 -0.19
CA ASP A 155 10.60 -14.25 -0.45
C ASP A 155 9.40 -13.65 0.31
N ARG A 156 9.60 -13.30 1.59
CA ARG A 156 8.60 -12.59 2.41
C ARG A 156 8.20 -11.25 1.80
N ASP A 157 9.17 -10.50 1.27
CA ASP A 157 8.91 -9.15 0.74
C ASP A 157 8.20 -9.20 -0.62
N ILE A 158 8.46 -10.24 -1.43
CA ILE A 158 7.67 -10.58 -2.62
C ILE A 158 6.22 -10.91 -2.22
N LEU A 159 6.03 -11.87 -1.31
CA LEU A 159 4.70 -12.27 -0.81
C LEU A 159 3.94 -11.09 -0.18
N SER A 160 4.64 -10.18 0.51
CA SER A 160 4.04 -8.96 1.06
C SER A 160 3.57 -7.99 -0.04
N GLY A 161 4.25 -7.95 -1.19
CA GLY A 161 3.80 -7.19 -2.36
C GLY A 161 2.55 -7.80 -3.00
N GLU A 162 2.54 -9.13 -3.18
CA GLU A 162 1.36 -9.87 -3.69
C GLU A 162 0.13 -9.69 -2.79
N VAL A 163 0.31 -9.73 -1.46
CA VAL A 163 -0.77 -9.50 -0.48
C VAL A 163 -1.34 -8.09 -0.59
N VAL A 164 -0.51 -7.06 -0.83
CA VAL A 164 -1.00 -5.68 -1.04
C VAL A 164 -1.78 -5.57 -2.35
N GLN A 165 -1.30 -6.16 -3.44
CA GLN A 165 -2.02 -6.17 -4.73
C GLN A 165 -3.38 -6.86 -4.60
N LEU A 166 -3.45 -8.02 -3.94
CA LEU A 166 -4.71 -8.72 -3.67
C LEU A 166 -5.66 -7.92 -2.76
N GLN A 167 -5.15 -7.08 -1.87
CA GLN A 167 -5.97 -6.17 -1.06
C GLN A 167 -6.53 -5.01 -1.90
N GLU A 168 -5.77 -4.46 -2.84
CA GLU A 168 -6.24 -3.45 -3.80
C GLU A 168 -7.31 -4.01 -4.74
N GLU A 169 -7.09 -5.20 -5.32
CA GLU A 169 -8.07 -5.89 -6.16
C GLU A 169 -9.36 -6.21 -5.38
N LEU A 170 -9.25 -6.68 -4.14
CA LEU A 170 -10.39 -6.95 -3.27
C LEU A 170 -11.17 -5.68 -2.91
N HIS A 171 -10.48 -4.55 -2.71
CA HIS A 171 -11.13 -3.26 -2.44
C HIS A 171 -11.86 -2.71 -3.69
N LEU A 172 -11.25 -2.86 -4.86
CA LEU A 172 -11.88 -2.52 -6.14
C LEU A 172 -13.12 -3.39 -6.41
N ALA A 173 -13.03 -4.69 -6.15
CA ALA A 173 -14.15 -5.63 -6.27
C ALA A 173 -15.31 -5.27 -5.33
N HIS A 174 -15.03 -4.98 -4.05
CA HIS A 174 -16.05 -4.51 -3.10
C HIS A 174 -16.72 -3.20 -3.55
N THR A 175 -15.94 -2.26 -4.10
CA THR A 175 -16.45 -0.98 -4.63
C THR A 175 -17.40 -1.22 -5.81
N SER A 176 -17.00 -2.07 -6.76
CA SER A 176 -17.84 -2.43 -7.91
C SER A 176 -19.12 -3.20 -7.51
N ILE A 177 -19.04 -4.05 -6.47
CA ILE A 177 -20.23 -4.70 -5.88
C ILE A 177 -21.17 -3.66 -5.27
N ALA A 178 -20.64 -2.67 -4.53
CA ALA A 178 -21.45 -1.59 -3.96
C ALA A 178 -22.16 -0.77 -5.06
N GLU A 179 -21.43 -0.34 -6.10
CA GLU A 179 -22.00 0.32 -7.28
C GLU A 179 -23.10 -0.52 -7.93
N LYS A 180 -22.87 -1.83 -8.12
CA LYS A 180 -23.88 -2.75 -8.66
C LYS A 180 -25.14 -2.81 -7.79
N THR A 181 -25.03 -2.82 -6.46
CA THR A 181 -26.22 -2.82 -5.59
C THR A 181 -27.01 -1.50 -5.66
N VAL A 182 -26.32 -0.35 -5.82
CA VAL A 182 -26.97 0.95 -6.05
C VAL A 182 -27.67 0.97 -7.41
N LEU A 183 -27.05 0.43 -8.46
CA LEU A 183 -27.68 0.30 -9.78
C LEU A 183 -28.89 -0.66 -9.74
N GLN A 184 -28.81 -1.78 -9.01
CA GLN A 184 -29.91 -2.72 -8.88
C GLN A 184 -31.11 -2.11 -8.14
N THR A 185 -30.89 -1.47 -6.98
CA THR A 185 -31.99 -0.80 -6.24
C THR A 185 -32.63 0.34 -7.05
N ARG A 186 -31.86 1.04 -7.89
CA ARG A 186 -32.40 2.02 -8.84
C ARG A 186 -33.18 1.37 -10.00
N LEU A 187 -32.79 0.19 -10.44
CA LEU A 187 -33.53 -0.59 -11.45
C LEU A 187 -34.87 -1.07 -10.88
N GLU A 188 -34.89 -1.65 -9.67
CA GLU A 188 -36.11 -2.07 -8.97
C GLU A 188 -37.08 -0.89 -8.72
N GLU A 189 -36.55 0.32 -8.49
CA GLU A 189 -37.37 1.53 -8.37
C GLU A 189 -37.93 1.99 -9.73
N LEU A 190 -37.15 1.92 -10.81
CA LEU A 190 -37.64 2.20 -12.17
C LEU A 190 -38.70 1.19 -12.63
N GLU A 191 -38.56 -0.09 -12.27
CA GLU A 191 -39.58 -1.13 -12.52
C GLU A 191 -40.88 -0.82 -11.78
N LYS A 192 -40.83 -0.41 -10.49
CA LYS A 192 -42.01 0.04 -9.73
C LYS A 192 -42.68 1.25 -10.38
N GLN A 193 -41.89 2.24 -10.83
CA GLN A 193 -42.41 3.43 -11.50
C GLN A 193 -43.06 3.07 -12.85
N LEU A 194 -42.48 2.13 -13.60
CA LEU A 194 -43.05 1.63 -14.86
C LEU A 194 -44.38 0.90 -14.62
N VAL A 195 -44.47 0.00 -13.63
CA VAL A 195 -45.73 -0.69 -13.28
C VAL A 195 -46.82 0.30 -12.85
N ILE A 196 -46.48 1.36 -12.12
CA ILE A 196 -47.43 2.44 -11.77
C ILE A 196 -47.90 3.20 -13.02
N ALA A 197 -46.99 3.53 -13.93
CA ALA A 197 -47.32 4.22 -15.18
C ALA A 197 -48.18 3.36 -16.13
N GLU A 198 -47.90 2.05 -16.24
CA GLU A 198 -48.72 1.09 -16.99
C GLU A 198 -50.13 0.97 -16.40
N ALA A 199 -50.25 0.94 -15.07
CA ALA A 199 -51.56 0.92 -14.40
C ALA A 199 -52.36 2.20 -14.67
N GLN A 200 -51.72 3.38 -14.62
CA GLN A 200 -52.34 4.66 -14.94
C GLN A 200 -52.77 4.75 -16.41
N LEU A 201 -51.91 4.35 -17.35
CA LEU A 201 -52.25 4.29 -18.78
C LEU A 201 -53.39 3.30 -19.06
N LYS A 202 -53.44 2.17 -18.36
CA LYS A 202 -54.54 1.22 -18.47
C LYS A 202 -55.86 1.80 -17.95
N GLU A 203 -55.84 2.50 -16.81
CA GLU A 203 -57.02 3.20 -16.27
C GLU A 203 -57.50 4.30 -17.22
N GLU A 204 -56.58 5.08 -17.81
CA GLU A 204 -56.92 6.08 -18.82
C GLU A 204 -57.53 5.44 -20.08
N VAL A 205 -56.94 4.36 -20.60
CA VAL A 205 -57.47 3.62 -21.75
C VAL A 205 -58.85 3.02 -21.46
N GLU A 206 -59.08 2.46 -20.27
CA GLU A 206 -60.40 1.98 -19.85
C GLU A 206 -61.42 3.13 -19.72
N SER A 207 -61.00 4.28 -19.17
CA SER A 207 -61.82 5.48 -19.03
C SER A 207 -62.20 6.10 -20.38
N VAL A 208 -61.24 6.19 -21.31
CA VAL A 208 -61.43 6.64 -22.69
C VAL A 208 -62.31 5.67 -23.47
N ARG A 209 -62.07 4.36 -23.38
CA ARG A 209 -62.93 3.33 -24.00
C ARG A 209 -64.36 3.40 -23.45
N ALA A 210 -64.53 3.59 -22.15
CA ALA A 210 -65.84 3.73 -21.53
C ALA A 210 -66.51 5.08 -21.85
N ALA A 211 -65.74 6.14 -22.11
CA ALA A 211 -66.26 7.38 -22.67
C ALA A 211 -66.70 7.22 -24.13
N ALA A 212 -65.95 6.47 -24.95
CA ALA A 212 -66.29 6.13 -26.32
C ALA A 212 -67.59 5.31 -26.40
N VAL A 213 -67.72 4.23 -25.64
CA VAL A 213 -68.99 3.47 -25.51
C VAL A 213 -70.14 4.36 -25.02
N GLY A 214 -69.85 5.36 -24.18
CA GLY A 214 -70.82 6.39 -23.78
C GLY A 214 -71.35 7.25 -24.93
N ARG A 215 -70.44 7.72 -25.81
CA ARG A 215 -70.77 8.48 -27.03
C ARG A 215 -71.43 7.60 -28.09
N GLU A 216 -70.98 6.37 -28.26
CA GLU A 216 -71.54 5.40 -29.21
C GLU A 216 -73.00 5.07 -28.86
N ALA A 217 -73.28 4.85 -27.57
CA ALA A 217 -74.65 4.73 -27.09
C ALA A 217 -75.45 6.01 -27.35
N GLU A 218 -74.92 7.21 -27.06
CA GLU A 218 -75.57 8.49 -27.37
C GLU A 218 -75.92 8.63 -28.87
N LEU A 219 -74.96 8.38 -29.76
CA LEU A 219 -75.14 8.42 -31.21
C LEU A 219 -76.17 7.37 -31.68
N SER A 220 -76.12 6.15 -31.16
CA SER A 220 -77.14 5.12 -31.39
C SER A 220 -78.53 5.62 -30.99
N THR A 221 -78.67 6.25 -29.82
CA THR A 221 -79.96 6.80 -29.39
C THR A 221 -80.45 8.00 -30.20
N GLN A 222 -79.55 8.79 -30.80
CA GLN A 222 -79.92 9.86 -31.72
C GLN A 222 -80.35 9.29 -33.07
N LEU A 223 -79.58 8.35 -33.62
CA LEU A 223 -79.85 7.69 -34.90
C LEU A 223 -81.20 6.95 -34.87
N GLU A 224 -81.52 6.28 -33.77
CA GLU A 224 -82.82 5.63 -33.53
C GLU A 224 -83.99 6.62 -33.40
N GLU A 225 -83.74 7.83 -32.90
CA GLU A 225 -84.74 8.91 -32.87
C GLU A 225 -84.92 9.56 -34.25
N HIS A 226 -83.84 9.68 -35.04
CA HIS A 226 -83.93 10.04 -36.45
C HIS A 226 -84.68 8.97 -37.26
N ALA A 227 -84.49 7.67 -36.97
CA ALA A 227 -85.23 6.59 -37.61
C ALA A 227 -86.75 6.69 -37.34
N ARG A 228 -87.16 7.04 -36.11
CA ARG A 228 -88.57 7.40 -35.81
C ARG A 228 -89.03 8.60 -36.62
N LYS A 229 -88.28 9.71 -36.62
CA LYS A 229 -88.63 10.93 -37.38
C LYS A 229 -88.74 10.68 -38.89
N VAL A 230 -87.97 9.74 -39.44
CA VAL A 230 -88.10 9.26 -40.82
C VAL A 230 -89.37 8.43 -41.01
N GLN A 231 -89.68 7.49 -40.11
CA GLN A 231 -90.93 6.73 -40.15
C GLN A 231 -92.18 7.63 -40.05
N ASP A 232 -92.14 8.63 -39.17
CA ASP A 232 -93.21 9.62 -39.02
C ASP A 232 -93.35 10.45 -40.31
N ARG A 233 -92.24 10.94 -40.89
CA ARG A 233 -92.20 11.62 -42.20
C ARG A 233 -92.80 10.75 -43.31
N ASP A 234 -92.48 9.47 -43.35
CA ASP A 234 -92.92 8.57 -44.41
C ASP A 234 -94.43 8.30 -44.32
N SER A 235 -94.96 8.14 -43.10
CA SER A 235 -96.42 8.07 -42.86
C SER A 235 -97.14 9.38 -43.24
N LEU A 236 -96.48 10.53 -43.10
CA LEU A 236 -97.00 11.82 -43.55
C LEU A 236 -96.93 11.96 -45.08
N SER A 237 -95.90 11.39 -45.71
CA SER A 237 -95.75 11.33 -47.17
C SER A 237 -96.84 10.46 -47.80
N GLU A 238 -97.23 9.35 -47.18
CA GLU A 238 -98.39 8.55 -47.61
C GLU A 238 -99.69 9.36 -47.54
N GLN A 239 -99.91 10.14 -46.47
CA GLN A 239 -101.07 11.03 -46.36
C GLN A 239 -101.06 12.12 -47.44
N VAL A 240 -99.90 12.71 -47.77
CA VAL A 240 -99.78 13.70 -48.86
C VAL A 240 -100.11 13.08 -50.21
N VAL A 241 -99.62 11.87 -50.51
CA VAL A 241 -99.94 11.16 -51.76
C VAL A 241 -101.43 10.81 -51.84
N GLN A 242 -102.05 10.41 -50.73
CA GLN A 242 -103.48 10.14 -50.66
C GLN A 242 -104.31 11.42 -50.90
N LEU A 243 -103.97 12.54 -50.25
CA LEU A 243 -104.61 13.84 -50.48
C LEU A 243 -104.42 14.36 -51.91
N GLN A 244 -103.26 14.15 -52.52
CA GLN A 244 -103.03 14.49 -53.94
C GLN A 244 -103.92 13.65 -54.88
N LYS A 245 -104.18 12.39 -54.53
CA LYS A 245 -105.06 11.50 -55.30
C LYS A 245 -106.53 11.93 -55.21
N GLU A 246 -106.97 12.36 -54.02
CA GLU A 246 -108.30 12.94 -53.79
C GLU A 246 -108.47 14.30 -54.48
N LEU A 247 -107.44 15.16 -54.43
CA LEU A 247 -107.40 16.43 -55.19
C LEU A 247 -107.54 16.20 -56.70
N HIS A 248 -106.82 15.21 -57.26
CA HIS A 248 -106.89 14.93 -58.69
C HIS A 248 -108.27 14.40 -59.10
N LEU A 249 -108.91 13.56 -58.28
CA LEU A 249 -110.30 13.12 -58.45
C LEU A 249 -111.28 14.30 -58.47
N ALA A 250 -111.14 15.24 -57.54
CA ALA A 250 -111.95 16.46 -57.51
C ALA A 250 -111.72 17.34 -58.75
N GLN A 251 -110.47 17.50 -59.20
CA GLN A 251 -110.16 18.27 -60.41
C GLN A 251 -110.72 17.64 -61.68
N THR A 252 -110.70 16.31 -61.82
CA THR A 252 -111.35 15.62 -62.95
C THR A 252 -112.86 15.87 -62.95
N SER A 253 -113.52 15.79 -61.80
CA SER A 253 -114.97 16.08 -61.68
C SER A 253 -115.30 17.56 -61.99
N ILE A 254 -114.43 18.50 -61.63
CA ILE A 254 -114.59 19.93 -61.98
C ILE A 254 -114.47 20.17 -63.50
N VAL A 255 -113.59 19.46 -64.20
CA VAL A 255 -113.49 19.54 -65.67
C VAL A 255 -114.76 19.00 -66.33
N GLU A 256 -115.23 17.84 -65.87
CA GLU A 256 -116.44 17.18 -66.37
C GLU A 256 -117.70 18.06 -66.16
N GLN A 257 -117.84 18.71 -65.00
CA GLN A 257 -118.89 19.71 -64.78
C GLN A 257 -118.77 20.93 -65.71
N LYS A 258 -117.55 21.39 -66.00
CA LYS A 258 -117.33 22.59 -66.83
C LYS A 258 -117.77 22.39 -68.28
N GLU A 259 -117.56 21.20 -68.86
CA GLU A 259 -118.02 20.88 -70.21
C GLU A 259 -119.57 20.88 -70.28
N THR A 260 -120.25 20.38 -69.25
CA THR A 260 -121.73 20.43 -69.18
C THR A 260 -122.33 21.83 -69.00
N HIS A 261 -121.51 22.83 -68.65
CA HIS A 261 -121.93 24.24 -68.61
C HIS A 261 -121.82 24.88 -70.00
N SER A 262 -120.65 24.78 -70.65
CA SER A 262 -120.41 25.43 -71.95
C SER A 262 -121.34 24.95 -73.07
N GLN A 263 -121.83 23.70 -73.01
CA GLN A 263 -122.79 23.21 -74.00
C GLN A 263 -124.19 23.85 -73.85
N LYS A 264 -124.58 24.31 -72.64
CA LYS A 264 -125.89 24.94 -72.40
C LYS A 264 -125.91 26.44 -72.75
N GLU A 265 -124.78 27.13 -72.60
CA GLU A 265 -124.68 28.55 -72.95
C GLU A 265 -124.86 28.79 -74.46
N LEU A 266 -124.38 27.87 -75.30
CA LEU A 266 -124.52 27.95 -76.75
C LEU A 266 -125.99 27.88 -77.23
N GLU A 267 -126.83 27.10 -76.54
CA GLU A 267 -128.26 26.98 -76.84
C GLU A 267 -129.02 28.27 -76.48
N HIS A 268 -128.65 28.93 -75.38
CA HIS A 268 -129.28 30.20 -74.97
C HIS A 268 -128.96 31.38 -75.91
N GLU A 269 -127.75 31.49 -76.47
CA GLU A 269 -127.40 32.62 -77.35
C GLU A 269 -128.12 32.57 -78.71
N THR A 270 -128.45 31.37 -79.22
CA THR A 270 -129.20 31.22 -80.48
C THR A 270 -130.67 31.63 -80.32
N ALA A 271 -131.31 31.27 -79.20
CA ALA A 271 -132.67 31.69 -78.88
C ALA A 271 -132.78 33.22 -78.68
N ALA A 272 -131.77 33.86 -78.07
CA ALA A 272 -131.75 35.30 -77.84
C ALA A 272 -131.76 36.13 -79.13
N LYS A 273 -131.12 35.64 -80.20
CA LYS A 273 -131.05 36.35 -81.50
C LYS A 273 -132.38 36.30 -82.26
N HIS A 274 -133.06 35.15 -82.28
CA HIS A 274 -134.38 35.03 -82.92
C HIS A 274 -135.43 35.97 -82.30
N LEU A 275 -135.36 36.21 -80.98
CA LEU A 275 -136.24 37.17 -80.30
C LEU A 275 -135.94 38.64 -80.62
N HIS A 276 -134.73 38.96 -81.07
CA HIS A 276 -134.34 40.32 -81.45
C HIS A 276 -134.96 40.71 -82.80
N ASP A 277 -134.80 39.83 -83.79
CA ASP A 277 -135.25 40.07 -85.17
C ASP A 277 -136.79 40.15 -85.27
N GLU A 278 -137.51 39.31 -84.50
CA GLU A 278 -138.98 39.35 -84.43
C GLU A 278 -139.50 40.65 -83.78
N LEU A 279 -138.72 41.23 -82.85
CA LEU A 279 -139.07 42.47 -82.16
C LEU A 279 -138.81 43.69 -83.07
N GLU A 280 -137.75 43.69 -83.88
CA GLU A 280 -137.54 44.74 -84.88
C GLU A 280 -138.60 44.69 -86.00
N ALA A 281 -139.00 43.50 -86.46
CA ALA A 281 -140.09 43.36 -87.42
C ALA A 281 -141.41 43.99 -86.93
N LYS A 282 -141.79 43.70 -85.67
CA LYS A 282 -142.98 44.30 -85.03
C LYS A 282 -142.84 45.81 -84.81
N LYS A 283 -141.63 46.31 -84.56
CA LYS A 283 -141.35 47.75 -84.46
C LYS A 283 -141.59 48.48 -85.79
N GLN A 284 -141.24 47.87 -86.93
CA GLN A 284 -141.54 48.43 -88.25
C GLN A 284 -143.04 48.41 -88.58
N GLU A 285 -143.76 47.34 -88.21
CA GLU A 285 -145.23 47.29 -88.35
C GLU A 285 -145.92 48.40 -87.52
N LEU A 286 -145.45 48.65 -86.30
CA LEU A 286 -146.00 49.67 -85.40
C LEU A 286 -145.86 51.09 -86.00
N VAL A 287 -144.71 51.42 -86.59
CA VAL A 287 -144.49 52.71 -87.30
C VAL A 287 -145.46 52.87 -88.48
N LEU A 288 -145.77 51.78 -89.19
CA LEU A 288 -146.73 51.79 -90.30
C LEU A 288 -148.16 52.09 -89.80
N LYS A 289 -148.57 51.48 -88.67
CA LYS A 289 -149.87 51.76 -88.02
C LYS A 289 -149.95 53.15 -87.40
N GLU A 290 -148.87 53.67 -86.83
CA GLU A 290 -148.85 55.04 -86.25
C GLU A 290 -149.09 56.12 -87.33
N ASN A 291 -148.58 55.91 -88.55
CA ASN A 291 -148.88 56.78 -89.69
C ASN A 291 -150.36 56.70 -90.12
N GLN A 292 -150.98 55.51 -90.11
CA GLN A 292 -152.41 55.36 -90.36
C GLN A 292 -153.28 56.01 -89.27
N VAL A 293 -152.87 55.91 -88.00
CA VAL A 293 -153.54 56.60 -86.88
C VAL A 293 -153.52 58.12 -87.09
N LYS A 294 -152.38 58.70 -87.48
CA LYS A 294 -152.27 60.15 -87.72
C LYS A 294 -153.10 60.64 -88.91
N GLU A 295 -153.27 59.83 -89.95
CA GLU A 295 -154.16 60.18 -91.08
C GLU A 295 -155.66 60.07 -90.70
N LEU A 296 -156.01 59.16 -89.78
CA LEU A 296 -157.37 59.02 -89.24
C LEU A 296 -157.70 60.10 -88.20
N GLU A 297 -156.73 60.50 -87.38
CA GLU A 297 -156.88 61.57 -86.39
C GLU A 297 -157.16 62.93 -87.06
N GLN A 298 -156.55 63.20 -88.22
CA GLN A 298 -156.89 64.35 -89.08
C GLN A 298 -158.33 64.32 -89.62
N LYS A 299 -159.02 63.17 -89.61
CA LYS A 299 -160.40 63.01 -90.10
C LYS A 299 -161.45 63.02 -88.98
N LEU A 300 -161.08 62.75 -87.73
CA LEU A 300 -162.02 62.59 -86.61
C LEU A 300 -162.41 63.89 -85.88
N GLN A 301 -161.62 64.97 -85.99
CA GLN A 301 -161.86 66.21 -85.23
C GLN A 301 -162.71 67.28 -85.96
N LEU A 302 -163.22 66.99 -87.17
CA LEU A 302 -164.16 67.87 -87.90
C LEU A 302 -165.61 67.32 -87.95
N ALA A 303 -165.77 66.00 -87.81
CA ALA A 303 -166.98 65.28 -87.41
C ALA A 303 -166.52 63.92 -86.85
N GLU A 304 -167.15 63.31 -85.85
CA GLU A 304 -168.54 63.43 -85.37
C GLU A 304 -168.61 63.14 -83.86
N ALA A 305 -169.50 63.79 -83.11
CA ALA A 305 -169.47 63.76 -81.64
C ALA A 305 -170.46 62.73 -81.01
N LYS A 306 -169.92 61.78 -80.21
CA LYS A 306 -170.52 60.91 -79.13
C LYS A 306 -170.21 59.38 -79.26
N SER A 307 -169.26 58.83 -78.46
CA SER A 307 -169.05 57.36 -78.12
C SER A 307 -168.55 56.40 -79.25
N LYS A 308 -168.17 55.10 -79.07
CA LYS A 308 -168.21 54.10 -77.95
C LYS A 308 -167.13 52.96 -78.09
N GLU A 309 -167.22 51.91 -77.24
CA GLU A 309 -166.74 50.48 -77.39
C GLU A 309 -165.53 49.96 -76.53
N LYS A 310 -165.12 48.68 -76.66
CA LYS A 310 -164.67 47.77 -75.55
C LYS A 310 -163.63 46.64 -75.91
N ALA A 311 -162.84 46.12 -74.92
CA ALA A 311 -161.96 44.90 -74.96
C ALA A 311 -161.61 44.28 -73.54
N ASP A 312 -160.96 43.07 -73.43
CA ASP A 312 -160.79 42.22 -72.19
C ASP A 312 -159.54 41.22 -72.18
N GLY A 313 -159.09 40.58 -71.05
CA GLY A 313 -157.94 39.59 -70.87
C GLY A 313 -157.72 39.08 -69.39
N GLY A 314 -156.78 38.23 -68.83
CA GLY A 314 -155.58 37.33 -69.12
C GLY A 314 -154.84 36.97 -67.75
N SER A 315 -153.81 36.10 -67.45
CA SER A 315 -153.04 34.89 -67.96
C SER A 315 -152.09 34.24 -66.85
N PRO A 316 -151.43 33.01 -66.97
CA PRO A 316 -150.74 32.24 -65.85
C PRO A 316 -149.30 31.55 -66.07
N SER A 317 -148.62 30.97 -65.02
CA SER A 317 -147.25 30.27 -65.00
C SER A 317 -146.96 29.24 -63.83
N GLU A 318 -145.84 28.44 -63.80
CA GLU A 318 -145.44 27.39 -62.76
C GLU A 318 -143.89 26.90 -62.74
N GLY A 319 -143.34 26.14 -61.74
CA GLY A 319 -141.93 25.56 -61.69
C GLY A 319 -141.47 24.53 -60.56
N MET A 320 -140.24 23.89 -60.57
CA MET A 320 -139.78 22.75 -59.65
C MET A 320 -138.22 22.39 -59.55
N GLU A 321 -137.78 21.43 -58.66
CA GLU A 321 -136.55 20.51 -58.59
C GLU A 321 -135.37 20.63 -57.49
N VAL A 322 -134.47 19.60 -57.31
CA VAL A 322 -133.61 19.25 -56.09
C VAL A 322 -132.31 18.34 -56.31
N LYS A 323 -131.48 17.97 -55.25
CA LYS A 323 -130.33 16.94 -55.05
C LYS A 323 -128.93 17.53 -54.60
N SER A 324 -127.77 16.94 -54.13
CA SER A 324 -127.12 15.68 -53.53
C SER A 324 -125.57 15.99 -53.20
N ARG A 325 -124.51 15.24 -52.73
CA ARG A 325 -124.02 14.09 -51.84
C ARG A 325 -122.42 14.03 -51.94
N ASP A 326 -121.41 13.37 -51.29
CA ASP A 326 -120.95 12.43 -50.15
C ASP A 326 -119.33 12.41 -50.14
N ILE A 327 -118.37 11.72 -49.42
CA ILE A 327 -117.99 11.08 -48.07
C ILE A 327 -116.43 10.65 -48.06
N GLY A 328 -115.68 10.44 -46.92
CA GLY A 328 -114.22 9.94 -46.88
C GLY A 328 -113.50 9.62 -45.49
N LEU A 329 -112.29 8.94 -45.41
CA LEU A 329 -111.53 8.47 -44.16
C LEU A 329 -110.09 7.77 -44.33
N VAL A 330 -109.03 7.92 -43.45
CA VAL A 330 -107.87 6.94 -43.08
C VAL A 330 -106.77 7.43 -42.03
N THR A 331 -105.81 6.57 -41.51
CA THR A 331 -104.72 6.83 -40.45
C THR A 331 -103.44 5.88 -40.40
N SER A 332 -102.30 6.16 -39.68
CA SER A 332 -101.03 5.30 -39.53
C SER A 332 -100.11 5.49 -38.23
N THR A 333 -98.97 4.74 -37.96
CA THR A 333 -98.16 4.69 -36.65
C THR A 333 -96.62 4.22 -36.63
N PRO A 334 -95.79 4.38 -35.51
CA PRO A 334 -94.26 4.23 -35.48
C PRO A 334 -93.49 3.34 -34.38
N SER A 335 -92.13 3.51 -34.16
CA SER A 335 -91.12 2.53 -33.54
C SER A 335 -90.27 2.89 -32.23
N ARG A 336 -89.06 2.31 -31.92
CA ARG A 336 -88.41 1.94 -30.55
C ARG A 336 -86.82 1.72 -30.61
N ARG A 337 -85.86 1.59 -29.61
CA ARG A 337 -85.61 1.80 -28.11
C ARG A 337 -84.07 1.70 -27.60
N LYS A 338 -83.59 2.48 -26.57
CA LYS A 338 -82.18 3.03 -26.19
C LYS A 338 -81.16 2.34 -25.13
N SER A 339 -79.91 2.83 -24.80
CA SER A 339 -78.76 2.17 -23.98
C SER A 339 -77.58 3.03 -23.26
N LYS A 340 -76.59 2.46 -22.43
CA LYS A 340 -75.26 2.99 -21.80
C LYS A 340 -74.58 2.05 -20.69
N LYS A 341 -73.41 2.14 -19.92
CA LYS A 341 -71.96 2.71 -19.91
C LYS A 341 -71.07 2.47 -18.56
N LYS A 342 -69.69 2.35 -18.55
CA LYS A 342 -68.56 2.50 -17.46
C LYS A 342 -68.35 1.42 -16.28
N SER A 343 -67.24 1.21 -15.45
CA SER A 343 -65.69 1.21 -15.50
C SER A 343 -64.80 1.12 -14.15
N GLU A 344 -63.41 1.14 -14.22
CA GLU A 344 -62.25 1.46 -13.25
C GLU A 344 -61.95 0.60 -11.94
N GLY A 345 -60.82 0.55 -11.12
CA GLY A 345 -59.38 1.05 -10.93
C GLY A 345 -58.80 0.73 -9.46
N THR A 346 -57.57 0.91 -8.84
CA THR A 346 -56.06 1.04 -9.09
C THR A 346 -55.19 1.15 -7.73
N SER A 347 -53.79 1.10 -7.66
CA SER A 347 -52.81 1.74 -6.64
C SER A 347 -51.54 0.95 -5.95
N PRO A 348 -50.78 1.30 -4.81
CA PRO A 348 -49.24 1.33 -4.72
C PRO A 348 -48.37 0.96 -3.39
N GLN A 349 -46.98 1.09 -3.42
CA GLN A 349 -45.97 1.67 -2.41
C GLN A 349 -44.96 0.95 -1.37
N THR A 350 -43.76 1.59 -1.08
CA THR A 350 -42.87 1.72 0.18
C THR A 350 -41.51 0.94 0.51
N SER A 351 -40.72 1.36 1.56
CA SER A 351 -39.20 1.29 1.69
C SER A 351 -38.51 1.27 3.13
N SER A 352 -37.13 1.24 3.24
CA SER A 352 -36.16 1.59 4.39
C SER A 352 -35.63 0.50 5.40
N SER A 353 -34.52 0.60 6.22
CA SER A 353 -33.20 1.35 6.31
C SER A 353 -32.30 0.94 7.57
N SER A 354 -31.07 1.53 7.80
CA SER A 354 -30.13 1.50 9.01
C SER A 354 -29.10 0.31 9.20
N GLU A 355 -27.95 0.28 9.96
CA GLU A 355 -27.13 1.21 10.84
C GLU A 355 -25.63 0.70 11.11
N ILE A 356 -24.82 1.29 12.06
CA ILE A 356 -23.33 1.04 12.36
C ILE A 356 -22.92 1.36 13.87
N HIS A 357 -21.73 1.35 14.56
CA HIS A 357 -20.22 1.27 14.43
C HIS A 357 -19.49 0.97 15.83
N ALA A 358 -18.15 0.65 15.93
CA ALA A 358 -17.32 0.55 17.19
C ALA A 358 -15.75 0.77 17.03
N GLN A 359 -14.97 0.95 18.14
CA GLN A 359 -13.57 1.50 18.19
C GLN A 359 -12.47 0.68 18.97
N ALA A 360 -11.17 0.99 18.76
CA ALA A 360 -10.01 0.74 19.68
C ALA A 360 -8.78 1.67 19.37
N ASN A 361 -7.73 1.69 20.22
CA ASN A 361 -6.64 2.71 20.24
C ASN A 361 -5.28 2.20 20.81
N GLU A 362 -4.13 2.69 20.32
CA GLU A 362 -2.80 2.46 20.95
C GLU A 362 -1.73 3.54 20.60
N VAL A 363 -0.64 3.67 21.39
CA VAL A 363 0.39 4.74 21.28
C VAL A 363 1.82 4.16 21.30
N SER A 364 2.71 4.68 20.44
CA SER A 364 3.95 4.01 20.04
C SER A 364 5.16 4.17 21.00
N SER A 365 5.76 3.04 21.41
CA SER A 365 6.94 2.95 22.28
C SER A 365 8.29 3.08 21.51
N ALA A 366 8.45 4.12 20.69
CA ALA A 366 9.53 4.19 19.68
C ALA A 366 10.84 4.92 20.09
N MET A 367 10.89 5.62 21.23
CA MET A 367 12.04 6.48 21.57
C MET A 367 13.11 5.82 22.46
N THR A 368 12.72 4.97 23.41
CA THR A 368 13.61 4.43 24.46
C THR A 368 14.73 3.53 23.92
N LEU A 369 14.42 2.70 22.91
CA LEU A 369 15.36 1.72 22.34
C LEU A 369 16.57 2.38 21.66
N LYS A 370 16.38 3.56 21.05
CA LYS A 370 17.46 4.28 20.36
C LYS A 370 18.54 4.78 21.32
N PHE A 371 18.16 5.11 22.55
CA PHE A 371 19.09 5.58 23.59
C PHE A 371 19.98 4.42 24.10
N ILE A 372 19.39 3.26 24.35
CA ILE A 372 20.08 2.06 24.84
C ILE A 372 21.11 1.57 23.82
N LEU A 373 20.72 1.51 22.54
CA LEU A 373 21.62 1.07 21.45
C LEU A 373 22.81 2.02 21.25
N GLY A 374 22.60 3.33 21.39
CA GLY A 374 23.67 4.32 21.30
C GLY A 374 24.72 4.20 22.41
N VAL A 375 24.28 4.01 23.66
CA VAL A 375 25.18 3.84 24.81
C VAL A 375 26.04 2.58 24.68
N ALA A 376 25.45 1.47 24.22
CA ALA A 376 26.19 0.22 24.00
C ALA A 376 27.32 0.39 22.97
N LEU A 377 27.06 1.07 21.85
CA LEU A 377 28.05 1.26 20.78
C LEU A 377 29.26 2.11 21.24
N VAL A 378 29.00 3.18 22.00
CA VAL A 378 30.06 4.03 22.57
C VAL A 378 30.94 3.25 23.57
N SER A 379 30.33 2.39 24.39
CA SER A 379 31.07 1.57 25.37
C SER A 379 32.10 0.65 24.71
N VAL A 380 31.76 0.05 23.55
CA VAL A 380 32.68 -0.84 22.81
C VAL A 380 33.87 -0.05 22.25
N ILE A 381 33.62 1.13 21.66
CA ILE A 381 34.67 1.98 21.07
C ILE A 381 35.65 2.46 22.15
N VAL A 382 35.15 2.89 23.32
CA VAL A 382 36.01 3.30 24.45
C VAL A 382 36.84 2.12 24.97
N GLY A 383 36.25 0.93 25.07
CA GLY A 383 36.95 -0.29 25.48
C GLY A 383 38.13 -0.65 24.57
N ILE A 384 37.93 -0.61 23.25
CA ILE A 384 38.97 -0.89 22.24
C ILE A 384 40.13 0.13 22.32
N ILE A 385 39.83 1.40 22.63
CA ILE A 385 40.84 2.46 22.72
C ILE A 385 41.66 2.34 24.02
N LEU A 386 41.03 2.00 25.15
CA LEU A 386 41.72 1.80 26.43
C LEU A 386 42.52 0.48 26.45
N GLY A 387 41.98 -0.61 25.92
CA GLY A 387 42.64 -1.91 25.80
C GLY A 387 43.79 -1.99 24.78
N LYS A 388 44.19 -0.83 24.22
CA LYS A 388 45.38 -0.65 23.37
C LYS A 388 46.40 0.33 24.00
N ARG A 389 46.16 0.75 25.24
CA ARG A 389 46.98 1.69 26.03
C ARG A 389 47.53 1.08 27.33
N TYR A 390 47.04 -0.10 27.69
CA TYR A 390 47.60 -1.05 28.65
C TYR A 390 47.97 -2.32 27.89
#